data_AF-A0A6M3IG26-F1
#
_entry.id   AF-A0A6M3IG26-F1
#
_cell.length_a   1.000
_cell.length_b   1.000
_cell.length_c   1.000
_cell.angle_alpha   90.00
_cell.angle_beta   90.00
_cell.angle_gamma   90.00
#
_symmetry.space_group_name_H-M   'P 1'
#
loop_
_entity.id
_entity.type
_entity.pdbx_description
1 polymer ?
#
loop_
_entity_poly.entity_id
_entity_poly.type
_entity_poly.pdbx_seq_one_letter_code
_entity_poly.pdbx_strand_id
1 'polypeptide(L)'
;MKTITLNGTKYHLDLAGQIDGCIDRINSNTPTLMLCRGDLSSRAYLETIVHEALHACFSGATEEKITQCGKDISRLLWGLGYRYVEVKVKGDKNV
;
A
#
# COMPACT_ATOMS: atom_id res chain seq x y z
N MET A 1 5.02 -13.72 5.36
CA MET A 1 3.97 -12.89 4.72
C MET A 1 3.58 -11.79 5.70
N LYS A 2 3.61 -10.51 5.31
CA LYS A 2 3.23 -9.38 6.18
C LYS A 2 1.72 -9.16 6.10
N THR A 3 1.10 -8.71 7.19
CA THR A 3 -0.34 -8.42 7.24
C THR A 3 -0.61 -7.11 7.95
N ILE A 4 -1.69 -6.43 7.58
CA ILE A 4 -2.17 -5.19 8.24
C ILE A 4 -3.69 -5.26 8.44
N THR A 5 -4.19 -4.65 9.51
CA THR A 5 -5.64 -4.48 9.71
C THR A 5 -6.03 -3.04 9.38
N LEU A 6 -6.93 -2.86 8.43
CA LEU A 6 -7.46 -1.55 8.00
C LEU A 6 -8.99 -1.60 8.09
N ASN A 7 -9.58 -0.62 8.77
CA ASN A 7 -11.03 -0.56 9.05
C ASN A 7 -11.63 -1.90 9.51
N GLY A 8 -11.00 -2.54 10.50
CA GLY A 8 -11.44 -3.81 11.08
C GLY A 8 -11.24 -5.06 10.21
N THR A 9 -10.78 -4.90 8.95
CA THR A 9 -10.53 -6.00 8.03
C THR A 9 -9.04 -6.31 7.96
N LYS A 10 -8.67 -7.59 8.08
CA LYS A 10 -7.29 -8.04 7.95
C LYS A 10 -6.93 -8.23 6.47
N TYR A 11 -5.81 -7.65 6.05
CA TYR A 11 -5.28 -7.74 4.70
C TYR A 11 -3.92 -8.44 4.69
N HIS A 12 -3.70 -9.27 3.68
CA HIS A 12 -2.36 -9.71 3.31
C HIS A 12 -1.67 -8.62 2.48
N LEU A 13 -0.42 -8.28 2.83
CA LEU A 13 0.38 -7.35 2.06
C LEU A 13 1.20 -8.13 1.03
N ASP A 14 0.93 -7.86 -0.25
CA ASP A 14 1.75 -8.36 -1.35
C ASP A 14 2.53 -7.19 -1.96
N LEU A 15 3.85 -7.23 -1.81
CA LEU A 15 4.78 -6.23 -2.32
C LEU A 15 5.49 -6.69 -3.60
N ALA A 16 5.07 -7.82 -4.18
CA ALA A 16 5.69 -8.46 -5.34
C ALA A 16 4.88 -8.27 -6.64
N GLY A 17 3.76 -7.54 -6.61
CA GLY A 17 2.88 -7.33 -7.75
C GLY A 17 3.48 -6.45 -8.85
N GLN A 18 3.08 -6.72 -10.10
CA GLN A 18 3.43 -5.97 -11.32
C GLN A 18 2.33 -4.97 -11.75
N ILE A 19 1.39 -4.68 -10.85
CA ILE A 19 0.26 -3.77 -11.06
C ILE A 19 0.39 -2.56 -10.16
N ASP A 20 -0.03 -1.38 -10.63
CA ASP A 20 0.18 -0.09 -9.97
C ASP A 20 -0.36 -0.03 -8.53
N GLY A 21 -1.34 -0.87 -8.20
CA GLY A 21 -1.93 -1.09 -6.88
C GLY A 21 -3.27 -1.81 -7.04
N CYS A 22 -3.68 -2.64 -6.08
CA CYS A 22 -5.01 -3.25 -6.11
C CYS A 22 -5.41 -3.79 -4.74
N ILE A 23 -6.71 -3.70 -4.42
CA ILE A 23 -7.34 -4.53 -3.42
C ILE A 23 -8.13 -5.63 -4.10
N ASP A 24 -7.65 -6.87 -3.94
CA ASP A 24 -8.42 -8.04 -4.35
C ASP A 24 -9.26 -8.54 -3.16
N ARG A 25 -10.58 -8.40 -3.29
CA ARG A 25 -11.59 -8.99 -2.39
C ARG A 25 -12.33 -10.18 -3.03
N ILE A 26 -12.03 -10.53 -4.27
CA ILE A 26 -12.95 -11.30 -5.12
C ILE A 26 -13.00 -12.78 -4.75
N ASN A 27 -11.96 -13.37 -4.13
CA ASN A 27 -11.91 -14.84 -3.94
C ASN A 27 -11.25 -15.37 -2.65
N SER A 28 -11.07 -14.58 -1.58
CA SER A 28 -10.39 -15.09 -0.37
C SER A 28 -11.12 -14.79 0.94
N ASN A 29 -10.96 -15.70 1.92
CA ASN A 29 -11.33 -15.47 3.33
C ASN A 29 -10.52 -14.33 3.98
N THR A 30 -9.49 -13.80 3.30
CA THR A 30 -8.65 -12.70 3.80
C THR A 30 -8.17 -11.87 2.60
N PRO A 31 -8.71 -10.67 2.38
CA PRO A 31 -8.41 -9.88 1.20
C PRO A 31 -6.92 -9.51 1.11
N THR A 32 -6.45 -9.24 -0.10
CA THR A 32 -5.05 -8.87 -0.34
C THR A 32 -4.96 -7.40 -0.74
N LEU A 33 -4.01 -6.68 -0.15
CA LEU A 33 -3.61 -5.33 -0.55
C LEU A 33 -2.28 -5.46 -1.29
N MET A 34 -2.33 -5.31 -2.61
CA MET A 34 -1.19 -5.42 -3.52
C MET A 34 -0.58 -4.05 -3.73
N LEU A 35 0.73 -3.94 -3.54
CA LEU A 35 1.51 -2.72 -3.72
C LEU A 35 2.66 -3.00 -4.68
N CYS A 36 2.77 -2.20 -5.74
CA CYS A 36 3.76 -2.40 -6.79
C CYS A 36 5.20 -2.22 -6.28
N ARG A 37 6.15 -2.99 -6.81
CA ARG A 37 7.58 -2.83 -6.49
C ARG A 37 8.23 -1.77 -7.39
N GLY A 38 7.67 -0.55 -7.40
CA GLY A 38 8.22 0.60 -8.13
C GLY A 38 9.49 1.16 -7.50
N ASP A 39 9.91 2.37 -7.88
CA ASP A 39 10.91 3.11 -7.09
C ASP A 39 10.31 3.40 -5.70
N LEU A 40 10.61 2.51 -4.76
CA LEU A 40 10.11 2.52 -3.40
C LEU A 40 10.48 3.81 -2.66
N SER A 41 11.51 4.50 -3.14
CA SER A 41 11.96 5.76 -2.56
C SER A 41 11.20 6.96 -3.11
N SER A 42 10.28 6.81 -4.06
CA SER A 42 9.57 7.90 -4.72
C SER A 42 8.31 8.36 -4.00
N ARG A 43 7.91 9.62 -4.23
CA ARG A 43 6.62 10.15 -3.74
C ARG A 43 5.44 9.41 -4.36
N ALA A 44 5.57 8.99 -5.61
CA ALA A 44 4.54 8.22 -6.31
C ALA A 44 4.27 6.89 -5.60
N TYR A 45 5.31 6.20 -5.14
CA TYR A 45 5.11 4.97 -4.37
C TYR A 45 4.38 5.20 -3.03
N LEU A 46 4.72 6.28 -2.32
CA LEU A 46 3.99 6.66 -1.11
C LEU A 46 2.52 7.00 -1.41
N GLU A 47 2.25 7.68 -2.54
CA GLU A 47 0.90 7.96 -3.01
C GLU A 47 0.11 6.67 -3.28
N THR A 48 0.70 5.70 -3.98
CA THR A 48 0.11 4.36 -4.18
C THR A 48 -0.23 3.68 -2.85
N ILE A 49 0.69 3.65 -1.88
CA ILE A 49 0.43 3.02 -0.58
C ILE A 49 -0.78 3.64 0.10
N VAL A 50 -0.84 4.97 0.12
CA VAL A 50 -1.95 5.70 0.74
C VAL A 50 -3.25 5.46 -0.04
N HIS A 51 -3.20 5.48 -1.36
CA HIS A 51 -4.34 5.25 -2.24
C HIS A 51 -5.00 3.89 -1.97
N GLU A 52 -4.21 2.81 -1.96
CA GLU A 52 -4.72 1.47 -1.65
C GLU A 52 -5.21 1.38 -0.19
N ALA A 53 -4.51 1.99 0.77
CA ALA A 53 -4.97 2.01 2.15
C ALA A 53 -6.33 2.73 2.31
N LEU A 54 -6.59 3.76 1.51
CA LEU A 54 -7.87 4.46 1.49
C LEU A 54 -8.98 3.57 0.88
N HIS A 55 -8.72 2.84 -0.21
CA HIS A 55 -9.66 1.85 -0.74
C HIS A 55 -10.00 0.78 0.31
N ALA A 56 -9.01 0.35 1.09
CA ALA A 56 -9.21 -0.65 2.14
C ALA A 56 -10.12 -0.12 3.24
N CYS A 57 -9.87 1.12 3.67
CA CYS A 57 -10.64 1.76 4.71
C CYS A 57 -12.05 2.15 4.26
N PHE A 58 -12.21 2.59 3.01
CA PHE A 58 -13.42 3.26 2.53
C PHE A 58 -13.91 2.66 1.20
N SER A 59 -14.30 1.39 1.20
CA SER A 59 -14.71 0.70 -0.03
C SER A 59 -15.95 1.26 -0.74
N GLY A 60 -16.71 2.16 -0.10
CA GLY A 60 -17.84 2.87 -0.72
C GLY A 60 -17.49 4.26 -1.26
N ALA A 61 -16.24 4.72 -1.13
CA ALA A 61 -15.82 6.00 -1.68
C ALA A 61 -15.53 5.89 -3.18
N THR A 62 -15.72 6.98 -3.92
CA THR A 62 -15.43 7.01 -5.36
C THR A 62 -13.93 7.09 -5.63
N GLU A 63 -13.53 6.60 -6.81
CA GLU A 63 -12.15 6.63 -7.28
C GLU A 63 -11.56 8.05 -7.27
N GLU A 64 -12.35 9.05 -7.68
CA GLU A 64 -11.91 10.45 -7.68
C GLU A 64 -11.61 10.95 -6.27
N LYS A 65 -12.45 10.57 -5.29
CA LYS A 65 -12.24 10.95 -3.89
C LYS A 65 -11.01 10.27 -3.31
N ILE A 66 -10.83 8.97 -3.60
CA ILE A 66 -9.66 8.22 -3.15
C ILE A 66 -8.38 8.79 -3.76
N THR A 67 -8.38 9.06 -5.07
CA THR A 67 -7.27 9.69 -5.78
C THR A 67 -6.90 11.05 -5.20
N GLN A 68 -7.87 11.93 -4.99
CA GLN A 68 -7.61 13.27 -4.45
C GLN A 68 -7.07 13.20 -3.02
N CYS A 69 -7.70 12.40 -2.14
CA CYS A 69 -7.22 12.23 -0.77
C CYS A 69 -5.83 11.58 -0.72
N GLY A 70 -5.55 10.59 -1.58
CA GLY A 70 -4.24 9.94 -1.67
C GLY A 70 -3.12 10.93 -2.04
N LYS A 71 -3.38 11.81 -3.01
CA LYS A 71 -2.46 12.90 -3.39
C LYS A 71 -2.19 13.87 -2.25
N ASP A 72 -3.23 14.32 -1.56
CA ASP A 72 -3.10 15.33 -0.50
C ASP A 72 -2.34 14.77 0.72
N ILE A 73 -2.68 13.55 1.15
CA ILE A 73 -2.02 12.88 2.27
C ILE A 73 -0.57 12.54 1.92
N SER A 74 -0.31 11.99 0.73
CA SER A 74 1.06 11.66 0.34
C SER A 74 1.95 12.89 0.21
N ARG A 75 1.43 14.03 -0.29
CA ARG A 75 2.15 15.31 -0.30
C ARG A 75 2.50 15.78 1.10
N LEU A 76 1.56 15.71 2.05
CA LEU A 76 1.80 16.05 3.45
C LEU A 76 2.89 15.17 4.05
N LEU A 77 2.73 13.85 3.99
CA LEU A 77 3.70 12.88 4.53
C LEU A 77 5.08 13.05 3.89
N TRP A 78 5.12 13.28 2.59
CA TRP A 78 6.36 13.51 1.87
C TRP A 78 7.07 14.79 2.35
N GLY A 79 6.32 15.88 2.53
CA GLY A 79 6.82 17.14 3.07
C GLY A 79 7.36 17.02 4.50
N LEU A 80 6.78 16.12 5.30
CA LEU A 80 7.26 15.77 6.65
C LEU A 80 8.47 14.83 6.67
N GLY A 81 8.95 14.38 5.50
CA GLY A 81 10.11 13.51 5.39
C GLY A 81 9.83 12.01 5.50
N TYR A 82 8.56 11.57 5.51
CA TYR A 82 8.24 10.13 5.48
C TYR A 82 8.64 9.51 4.14
N ARG A 83 9.45 8.46 4.19
CA ARG A 83 9.90 7.70 3.03
C ARG A 83 9.78 6.21 3.35
N TYR A 84 9.47 5.41 2.33
CA TYR A 84 9.64 3.97 2.48
C TYR A 84 11.14 3.66 2.41
N VAL A 85 11.60 2.86 3.37
CA VAL A 85 12.98 2.36 3.41
C VAL A 85 12.89 0.84 3.46
N GLU A 86 13.44 0.17 2.44
CA GLU A 86 13.55 -1.28 2.49
C GLU A 86 14.59 -1.65 3.56
N VAL A 87 14.12 -2.11 4.72
CA VAL A 87 15.00 -2.62 5.76
C VAL A 87 15.41 -4.03 5.38
N LYS A 88 16.62 -4.19 4.84
CA LYS A 88 17.24 -5.51 4.68
C LYS A 88 17.65 -6.03 6.05
N VAL A 89 16.93 -7.03 6.55
CA VAL A 89 17.31 -7.72 7.79
C VAL A 89 18.54 -8.58 7.46
N LYS A 90 19.68 -8.32 8.11
CA LYS A 90 20.86 -9.19 8.03
C LYS A 90 20.50 -10.55 8.63
N GLY A 91 20.28 -11.57 7.80
CA GLY A 91 19.93 -12.90 8.29
C GLY A 91 19.74 -14.00 7.24
N ASP A 92 19.37 -13.67 6.00
CA ASP A 92 19.22 -14.70 4.96
C ASP A 92 20.60 -15.15 4.46
N LYS A 93 21.13 -16.16 5.15
CA LYS A 93 22.21 -17.00 4.64
C LYS A 93 21.64 -17.72 3.42
N ASN A 94 22.17 -17.39 2.24
CA ASN A 94 22.15 -18.30 1.11
C ASN A 94 22.74 -19.64 1.58
N VAL A 95 21.93 -20.69 1.58
CA VAL A 95 22.37 -22.08 1.52
C VAL A 95 21.84 -22.62 0.20
#